data_AF-A0A099SHP1-F1
#
_entry.id   AF-A0A099SHP1-F1
#
_cell.length_a   1.000
_cell.length_b   1.000
_cell.length_c   1.000
_cell.angle_alpha   90.00
_cell.angle_beta   90.00
_cell.angle_gamma   90.00
#
_symmetry.space_group_name_H-M   'P 1'
#
loop_
_entity.id
_entity.type
_entity.pdbx_description
1 polymer ?
#
loop_
_entity_poly.entity_id
_entity_poly.type
_entity_poly.pdbx_seq_one_letter_code
_entity_poly.pdbx_strand_id
1 'polypeptide(L)'
;MQSSQSNLKSLKSQIITSTLVLLILNIIDVELTLWGINLHLITEGNPLMQPLIEMNPNYLRSFKLLLPIILGTACWWTKDKSRRLIIYGMGLSITVYSFIMLLHAHWIFKSIIQ
;
A
#
# COMPACT_ATOMS: atom_id res chain seq x y z
N MET A 1 -6.88 -0.48 -35.10
CA MET A 1 -5.91 0.44 -34.45
C MET A 1 -6.53 1.27 -33.32
N GLN A 2 -7.71 1.84 -33.49
CA GLN A 2 -8.36 2.72 -32.51
C GLN A 2 -8.70 2.04 -31.17
N SER A 3 -9.11 0.75 -31.19
CA SER A 3 -9.38 -0.04 -29.98
C SER A 3 -8.13 -0.26 -29.11
N SER A 4 -6.97 -0.55 -29.72
CA SER A 4 -5.70 -0.77 -29.00
C SER A 4 -5.21 0.49 -28.27
N GLN A 5 -5.28 1.65 -28.92
CA GLN A 5 -4.88 2.92 -28.29
C GLN A 5 -5.81 3.32 -27.14
N SER A 6 -7.12 3.10 -27.27
CA SER A 6 -8.09 3.37 -26.20
C SER A 6 -7.82 2.50 -24.95
N ASN A 7 -7.49 1.21 -25.16
CA ASN A 7 -7.18 0.27 -24.09
C ASN A 7 -5.88 0.63 -23.35
N LEU A 8 -4.85 1.08 -24.07
CA LEU A 8 -3.60 1.51 -23.45
C LEU A 8 -3.78 2.79 -22.62
N LYS A 9 -4.60 3.74 -23.10
CA LYS A 9 -4.94 4.96 -22.34
C LYS A 9 -5.67 4.62 -21.04
N SER A 10 -6.63 3.68 -21.10
CA SER A 10 -7.33 3.16 -19.93
C SER A 10 -6.38 2.51 -18.92
N LEU A 11 -5.46 1.65 -19.38
CA LEU A 11 -4.48 0.99 -18.51
C LEU A 11 -3.55 1.98 -17.82
N LYS A 12 -3.05 3.00 -18.52
CA LYS A 12 -2.21 4.05 -17.92
C LYS A 12 -2.93 4.78 -16.79
N SER A 13 -4.20 5.15 -17.01
CA SER A 13 -5.02 5.78 -15.98
C SER A 13 -5.26 4.86 -14.78
N GLN A 14 -5.49 3.56 -15.01
CA GLN A 14 -5.62 2.57 -13.94
C GLN A 14 -4.34 2.44 -13.11
N ILE A 15 -3.16 2.42 -13.74
CA ILE A 15 -1.86 2.37 -13.05
C ILE A 15 -1.71 3.58 -12.14
N ILE A 16 -1.94 4.78 -12.66
CA ILE A 16 -1.80 6.03 -11.89
C ILE A 16 -2.78 6.03 -10.72
N THR A 17 -4.06 5.75 -10.98
CA THR A 17 -5.11 5.75 -9.95
C THR A 17 -4.81 4.74 -8.85
N SER A 18 -4.46 3.50 -9.22
CA SER A 18 -4.15 2.44 -8.25
C SER A 18 -2.90 2.77 -7.44
N THR A 19 -1.88 3.37 -8.06
CA THR A 19 -0.67 3.82 -7.37
C THR A 19 -0.98 4.90 -6.34
N LEU A 20 -1.82 5.89 -6.69
CA LEU A 20 -2.24 6.94 -5.77
C LEU A 20 -3.07 6.37 -4.61
N VAL A 21 -4.00 5.45 -4.89
CA VAL A 21 -4.78 4.76 -3.85
C VAL A 21 -3.84 4.01 -2.90
N LEU A 22 -2.90 3.22 -3.43
CA LEU A 22 -1.93 2.50 -2.60
C LEU A 22 -1.03 3.43 -1.81
N LEU A 23 -0.64 4.59 -2.36
CA LEU A 23 0.14 5.59 -1.64
C LEU A 23 -0.63 6.14 -0.44
N ILE A 24 -1.90 6.51 -0.62
CA ILE A 24 -2.76 6.99 0.47
C ILE A 24 -2.95 5.91 1.53
N LEU A 25 -3.24 4.67 1.10
CA LEU A 25 -3.38 3.54 2.03
C LEU A 25 -2.10 3.27 2.82
N ASN A 26 -0.92 3.41 2.21
CA ASN A 26 0.36 3.29 2.90
C ASN A 26 0.62 4.40 3.91
N ILE A 27 0.24 5.64 3.58
CA ILE A 27 0.34 6.77 4.53
C ILE A 27 -0.52 6.49 5.75
N ILE A 28 -1.77 6.08 5.55
CA ILE A 28 -2.69 5.76 6.64
C ILE A 28 -2.15 4.57 7.45
N ASP A 29 -1.73 3.51 6.78
CA ASP A 29 -1.15 2.31 7.41
C ASP A 29 0.04 2.65 8.33
N VAL A 30 1.00 3.44 7.85
CA VAL A 30 2.18 3.76 8.67
C VAL A 30 1.83 4.62 9.87
N GLU A 31 0.96 5.62 9.73
CA GLU A 31 0.57 6.46 10.86
C GLU A 31 -0.27 5.69 11.88
N LEU A 32 -1.20 4.83 11.44
CA LEU A 32 -1.98 3.98 12.35
C LEU A 32 -1.11 2.93 13.03
N THR A 33 -0.12 2.38 12.33
CA THR A 33 0.84 1.44 12.91
C THR A 33 1.67 2.12 13.99
N LEU A 34 2.28 3.27 13.69
CA LEU A 34 3.08 4.03 14.67
C LEU A 34 2.23 4.48 15.85
N TRP A 35 0.99 4.91 15.60
CA TRP A 35 0.07 5.30 16.66
C TRP A 35 -0.27 4.12 17.60
N GLY A 36 -0.64 2.97 17.03
CA GLY A 36 -0.95 1.78 17.82
C GLY A 36 0.25 1.23 18.61
N ILE A 37 1.46 1.29 18.02
CA ILE A 37 2.70 0.89 18.72
C ILE A 37 3.03 1.86 19.85
N ASN A 38 2.92 3.17 19.64
CA ASN A 38 3.18 4.17 20.68
C ASN A 38 2.22 4.03 21.87
N LEU A 39 0.98 3.61 21.61
CA LEU A 39 -0.01 3.29 22.65
C LEU A 39 0.16 1.89 23.26
N HIS A 40 1.13 1.09 22.80
CA HIS A 40 1.35 -0.31 23.19
C HIS A 40 0.12 -1.21 22.96
N LEU A 41 -0.73 -0.86 22.00
CA LEU A 41 -1.97 -1.59 21.69
C LEU A 41 -1.77 -2.68 20.64
N ILE A 42 -0.78 -2.50 19.77
CA ILE A 42 -0.39 -3.46 18.74
C ILE A 42 1.14 -3.54 18.66
N THR A 43 1.64 -4.62 18.06
CA THR A 43 3.02 -4.76 17.65
C THR A 43 3.12 -4.75 16.13
N GLU A 44 4.27 -4.38 15.58
CA GLU A 44 4.53 -4.52 14.15
C GLU A 44 4.54 -6.02 13.80
N GLY A 45 3.60 -6.44 12.95
CA GLY A 45 3.46 -7.85 12.58
C GLY A 45 4.53 -8.33 11.61
N ASN A 46 5.22 -7.41 10.92
CA ASN A 46 6.30 -7.74 10.01
C ASN A 46 7.66 -7.71 10.73
N PRO A 47 8.32 -8.86 10.97
CA PRO A 47 9.59 -8.91 11.70
C PRO A 47 10.74 -8.18 10.97
N LEU A 48 10.62 -7.94 9.66
CA LEU A 48 11.59 -7.13 8.92
C LEU A 48 11.45 -5.63 9.18
N MET A 49 10.27 -5.18 9.61
CA MET A 49 9.98 -3.77 9.90
C MET A 49 10.35 -3.38 11.33
N GLN A 50 10.40 -4.35 12.24
CA GLN A 50 10.68 -4.12 13.66
C GLN A 50 12.03 -3.42 13.90
N PRO A 51 13.16 -3.83 13.28
CA PRO A 51 14.43 -3.12 13.44
C PRO A 51 14.39 -1.67 12.92
N LEU A 52 13.60 -1.39 11.87
CA LEU A 52 13.47 -0.04 11.32
C LEU A 52 12.80 0.89 12.32
N ILE A 53 11.77 0.39 13.02
CA ILE A 53 11.06 1.13 14.07
C ILE A 53 11.98 1.39 15.26
N GLU A 54 12.72 0.39 15.70
CA GLU A 54 13.64 0.48 16.84
C GLU A 54 14.77 1.48 16.59
N MET A 55 15.27 1.58 15.36
CA MET A 55 16.29 2.58 14.99
C MET A 55 15.70 3.99 14.88
N ASN A 56 14.67 4.17 14.04
CA ASN A 56 14.00 5.44 13.84
C ASN A 56 12.64 5.24 13.15
N PRO A 57 11.51 5.66 13.75
CA PRO A 57 10.18 5.58 13.14
C PRO A 57 10.07 6.17 11.72
N ASN A 58 10.93 7.14 11.36
CA ASN A 58 10.96 7.71 10.02
C ASN A 58 11.46 6.73 8.94
N TYR A 59 12.23 5.70 9.30
CA TYR A 59 12.63 4.66 8.36
C TYR A 59 11.45 3.78 7.94
N LEU A 60 10.54 3.46 8.86
CA LEU A 60 9.30 2.76 8.54
C LEU A 60 8.46 3.58 7.54
N ARG A 61 8.28 4.89 7.81
CA ARG A 61 7.60 5.82 6.89
C ARG A 61 8.21 5.79 5.51
N SER A 62 9.53 5.98 5.44
CA SER A 62 10.25 6.06 4.17
C SER A 62 10.13 4.75 3.39
N PHE A 63 10.30 3.61 4.06
CA PHE A 63 10.19 2.31 3.44
C PHE A 63 8.78 2.02 2.91
N LYS A 64 7.74 2.20 3.75
CA LYS A 64 6.35 1.97 3.35
C LYS A 64 5.89 2.92 2.24
N LEU A 65 6.35 4.16 2.23
CA LEU A 65 6.06 5.13 1.16
C LEU A 65 6.76 4.80 -0.17
N LEU A 66 7.95 4.21 -0.13
CA LEU A 66 8.68 3.83 -1.34
C LEU A 66 8.04 2.64 -2.06
N LEU A 67 7.42 1.71 -1.34
CA LEU A 67 6.77 0.52 -1.92
C LEU A 67 5.76 0.84 -3.04
N PRO A 68 4.72 1.68 -2.82
CA PRO A 68 3.76 2.01 -3.87
C PRO A 68 4.40 2.76 -5.04
N ILE A 69 5.42 3.59 -4.79
CA ILE A 69 6.16 4.31 -5.84
C ILE A 69 6.93 3.34 -6.73
N ILE A 70 7.67 2.40 -6.12
CA ILE A 70 8.41 1.35 -6.85
C ILE A 70 7.45 0.45 -7.62
N LEU A 71 6.34 0.04 -7.01
CA LEU A 71 5.34 -0.79 -7.69
C LEU A 71 4.70 -0.05 -8.87
N GLY A 72 4.31 1.21 -8.69
CA GLY A 72 3.71 2.05 -9.74
C GLY A 72 4.67 2.27 -10.91
N THR A 73 5.94 2.57 -10.63
CA THR A 73 6.98 2.72 -11.67
C THR A 73 7.28 1.41 -12.39
N ALA A 74 7.36 0.28 -11.69
CA ALA A 74 7.52 -1.04 -12.29
C ALA A 74 6.34 -1.41 -13.20
N CYS A 75 5.11 -1.13 -12.77
CA CYS A 75 3.91 -1.34 -13.59
C CYS A 75 3.92 -0.40 -14.82
N TRP A 76 4.36 0.84 -14.66
CA TRP A 76 4.48 1.77 -15.78
C TRP A 76 5.49 1.31 -16.84
N TRP A 77 6.61 0.74 -16.41
CA TRP A 77 7.63 0.19 -17.31
C TRP A 77 7.15 -1.07 -18.03
N THR A 78 6.34 -1.89 -17.36
CA THR A 78 5.85 -3.18 -17.88
C THR A 78 4.49 -3.10 -18.59
N LYS A 79 3.91 -1.90 -18.71
CA LYS A 79 2.58 -1.67 -19.31
C LYS A 79 2.41 -2.25 -20.71
N ASP A 80 3.48 -2.28 -21.50
CA ASP A 80 3.46 -2.79 -22.88
C ASP A 80 3.76 -4.30 -22.96
N LYS A 81 4.23 -4.92 -21.85
CA LYS A 81 4.58 -6.35 -21.78
C LYS A 81 3.42 -7.23 -21.32
N SER A 82 2.72 -6.84 -20.24
CA SER A 82 1.66 -7.68 -19.69
C SER A 82 0.61 -6.89 -18.90
N ARG A 83 -0.52 -6.64 -19.56
CA ARG A 83 -1.70 -6.02 -18.94
C ARG A 83 -2.28 -6.85 -17.78
N ARG A 84 -2.31 -8.18 -17.91
CA ARG A 84 -2.90 -9.07 -16.90
C ARG A 84 -2.12 -9.03 -15.59
N LEU A 85 -0.78 -9.03 -15.66
CA LEU A 85 0.07 -8.93 -14.47
C LEU A 85 -0.17 -7.62 -13.71
N ILE A 86 -0.35 -6.51 -14.42
CA ILE A 86 -0.61 -5.21 -13.80
C ILE A 86 -1.98 -5.20 -13.12
N ILE A 87 -3.03 -5.63 -13.80
CA ILE A 87 -4.39 -5.63 -13.25
C ILE A 87 -4.47 -6.55 -12.02
N TYR A 88 -3.96 -7.78 -12.12
CA TYR A 88 -4.01 -8.71 -11.00
C TYR A 88 -3.05 -8.32 -9.87
N GLY A 89 -1.84 -7.85 -10.19
CA GLY A 89 -0.87 -7.40 -9.20
C GLY A 89 -1.38 -6.20 -8.40
N MET A 90 -1.87 -5.16 -9.07
CA MET A 90 -2.44 -3.99 -8.40
C MET A 90 -3.74 -4.34 -7.64
N GLY A 91 -4.61 -5.16 -8.23
CA GLY A 91 -5.84 -5.61 -7.58
C GLY A 91 -5.55 -6.41 -6.30
N LEU A 92 -4.56 -7.30 -6.34
CA LEU A 92 -4.11 -8.04 -5.17
C LEU A 92 -3.55 -7.10 -4.10
N SER A 93 -2.67 -6.16 -4.47
CA SER A 93 -2.12 -5.18 -3.53
C SER A 93 -3.22 -4.39 -2.84
N ILE A 94 -4.20 -3.87 -3.58
CA ILE A 94 -5.32 -3.12 -2.99
C ILE A 94 -6.14 -4.00 -2.04
N THR A 95 -6.35 -5.27 -2.39
CA THR A 95 -7.08 -6.23 -1.55
C THR A 95 -6.34 -6.47 -0.23
N VAL A 96 -5.02 -6.69 -0.29
CA VAL A 96 -4.18 -6.87 0.91
C VAL A 96 -4.22 -5.62 1.78
N TYR A 97 -4.06 -4.41 1.21
CA TYR A 97 -4.15 -3.18 2.00
C TYR A 97 -5.53 -2.96 2.60
N SER A 98 -6.59 -3.35 1.90
CA SER A 98 -7.95 -3.28 2.46
C SER A 98 -8.10 -4.17 3.69
N PHE A 99 -7.50 -5.37 3.67
CA PHE A 99 -7.47 -6.25 4.84
C PHE A 99 -6.65 -5.65 6.00
N ILE A 100 -5.50 -5.04 5.71
CA ILE A 100 -4.70 -4.34 6.73
C ILE A 100 -5.50 -3.19 7.36
N MET A 101 -6.26 -2.42 6.57
CA MET A 101 -7.13 -1.36 7.10
C MET A 101 -8.22 -1.92 8.04
N LEU A 102 -8.75 -3.11 7.78
CA LEU A 102 -9.70 -3.77 8.68
C LEU A 102 -9.03 -4.19 10.00
N LEU A 103 -7.79 -4.66 9.97
CA LEU A 103 -7.02 -4.91 11.19
C LEU A 103 -6.83 -3.63 11.99
N HIS A 104 -6.59 -2.50 11.32
CA HIS A 104 -6.54 -1.22 12.01
C HIS A 104 -7.87 -0.81 12.64
N ALA A 105 -8.96 -0.93 11.89
CA ALA A 105 -10.29 -0.67 12.42
C ALA A 105 -10.62 -1.55 13.64
N HIS A 106 -10.19 -2.82 13.63
CA HIS A 106 -10.40 -3.75 14.73
C HIS A 106 -9.74 -3.30 16.04
N TRP A 107 -8.46 -2.95 16.03
CA TRP A 107 -7.79 -2.54 17.28
C TRP A 107 -8.27 -1.17 17.77
N ILE A 108 -8.59 -0.24 16.86
CA ILE A 108 -9.15 1.08 17.21
C ILE A 108 -10.52 0.91 17.88
N PHE A 109 -11.38 0.06 17.32
CA PHE A 109 -12.70 -0.19 17.90
C PHE A 109 -12.57 -0.85 19.28
N LYS A 110 -11.65 -1.81 19.41
CA LYS A 110 -11.35 -2.46 20.68
C LYS A 110 -10.85 -1.45 21.73
N SER A 111 -10.01 -0.48 21.36
CA SER A 111 -9.46 0.51 22.30
C SER A 111 -10.44 1.60 22.73
N ILE A 112 -11.54 1.82 21.99
CA ILE A 112 -12.58 2.79 22.33
C ILE A 112 -13.61 2.21 23.30
N ILE A 113 -13.91 0.91 23.18
CA ILE A 113 -14.96 0.24 23.96
C ILE A 113 -14.48 -0.26 25.32
N GLN A 114 -13.16 -0.39 25.49
CA GLN A 114 -12.51 -0.83 26.73
C GLN A 114 -12.25 0.35 27.66
#